data_AF-A0A8T0ELV4-F1
#
_entry.id   AF-A0A8T0ELV4-F1
#
_cell.length_a   1.000
_cell.length_b   1.000
_cell.length_c   1.000
_cell.angle_alpha   90.00
_cell.angle_beta   90.00
_cell.angle_gamma   90.00
#
_symmetry.space_group_name_H-M   'P 1'
#
loop_
_entity.id
_entity.type
_entity.pdbx_description
1 polymer ?
#
loop_
_entity_poly.entity_id
_entity_poly.type
_entity_poly.pdbx_seq_one_letter_code
_entity_poly.pdbx_strand_id
1 'polypeptide(L)'
;MAPVVTTVNKQRTGEKKSDLVCRVKYCNTLPDIPFDPKFITYPFSSNRYVEYKPTSLERNYKHDLLTEHDLGVTIDLINPQTYAVDPTATLHAKYKKIFLEEEINPLKSKR
;
A
#
# COMPACT_ATOMS: atom_id res chain seq x y z
N MET A 1 -33.40 -77.30 -27.84
CA MET A 1 -34.66 -76.93 -27.20
C MET A 1 -34.60 -75.45 -26.82
N ALA A 2 -35.21 -74.59 -27.63
CA ALA A 2 -35.72 -73.23 -27.33
C ALA A 2 -36.21 -72.61 -28.67
N PRO A 3 -37.40 -71.99 -28.73
CA PRO A 3 -38.11 -71.73 -29.99
C PRO A 3 -37.72 -70.42 -30.67
N VAL A 4 -37.97 -70.40 -31.97
CA VAL A 4 -37.91 -69.26 -32.90
C VAL A 4 -38.90 -68.17 -32.46
N VAL A 5 -38.40 -66.96 -32.19
CA VAL A 5 -39.25 -65.76 -32.03
C VAL A 5 -39.33 -65.05 -33.37
N THR A 6 -40.45 -65.27 -34.06
CA THR A 6 -40.86 -64.51 -35.24
C THR A 6 -41.31 -63.13 -34.81
N THR A 7 -40.48 -62.11 -34.99
CA THR A 7 -40.91 -60.72 -34.79
C THR A 7 -41.47 -60.19 -36.11
N VAL A 8 -42.80 -60.18 -36.20
CA VAL A 8 -43.57 -59.56 -37.29
C VAL A 8 -43.21 -58.08 -37.36
N ASN A 9 -42.55 -57.66 -38.43
CA ASN A 9 -42.14 -56.27 -38.62
C ASN A 9 -43.36 -55.45 -39.08
N LYS A 10 -44.08 -54.89 -38.11
CA LYS A 10 -45.21 -53.97 -38.34
C LYS A 10 -44.68 -52.73 -39.05
N GLN A 11 -44.95 -52.61 -40.35
CA GLN A 11 -44.67 -51.40 -41.13
C GLN A 11 -45.40 -50.22 -40.48
N ARG A 12 -44.65 -49.36 -39.78
CA ARG A 12 -45.12 -48.02 -39.42
C ARG A 12 -44.92 -47.13 -40.64
N THR A 13 -46.01 -46.87 -41.35
CA THR A 13 -46.22 -45.64 -42.10
C THR A 13 -46.12 -44.47 -41.11
N GLY A 14 -45.02 -43.72 -41.15
CA GLY A 14 -44.79 -42.60 -40.25
C GLY A 14 -43.44 -41.93 -40.48
N GLU A 15 -43.49 -40.86 -41.28
CA GLU A 15 -42.50 -39.78 -41.41
C GLU A 15 -41.15 -40.15 -42.03
N LYS A 16 -40.91 -39.61 -43.23
CA LYS A 16 -39.57 -39.49 -43.82
C LYS A 16 -38.75 -38.58 -42.91
N LYS A 17 -38.14 -39.14 -41.87
CA LYS A 17 -37.11 -38.43 -41.10
C LYS A 17 -35.94 -38.22 -42.04
N SER A 18 -35.78 -36.99 -42.52
CA SER A 18 -34.64 -36.57 -43.31
C SER A 18 -33.43 -36.52 -42.39
N ASP A 19 -32.76 -37.66 -42.19
CA ASP A 19 -31.50 -37.67 -41.47
C ASP A 19 -30.45 -36.95 -42.31
N LEU A 20 -29.84 -35.92 -41.73
CA LEU A 20 -28.77 -35.17 -42.38
C LEU A 20 -27.50 -36.03 -42.37
N VAL A 21 -27.10 -36.56 -43.53
CA VAL A 21 -25.83 -37.26 -43.68
C VAL A 21 -24.70 -36.22 -43.66
N CYS A 22 -24.15 -35.96 -42.47
CA CYS A 22 -22.95 -35.15 -42.29
C CYS A 22 -21.78 -36.03 -41.86
N ARG A 23 -20.64 -35.92 -42.55
CA ARG A 23 -19.39 -36.56 -42.10
C ARG A 23 -18.81 -35.72 -40.97
N VAL A 24 -18.83 -36.26 -39.76
CA VAL A 24 -18.18 -35.62 -38.60
C VAL A 24 -16.68 -35.51 -38.87
N LYS A 25 -16.15 -34.28 -38.85
CA LYS A 25 -14.72 -34.01 -38.91
C LYS A 25 -14.33 -33.17 -37.71
N TYR A 26 -13.43 -33.70 -36.90
CA TYR A 26 -12.80 -32.96 -35.81
C TYR A 26 -11.60 -32.20 -36.38
N CYS A 27 -11.57 -30.88 -36.19
CA CYS A 27 -10.49 -30.01 -36.64
C CYS A 27 -9.93 -29.22 -35.45
N ASN A 28 -8.61 -29.04 -35.42
CA ASN A 28 -7.90 -28.17 -34.48
C ASN A 28 -7.06 -27.16 -35.26
N THR A 29 -7.71 -26.35 -36.11
CA THR A 29 -7.01 -25.30 -36.84
C THR A 29 -6.63 -24.21 -35.86
N LEU A 30 -5.33 -24.00 -35.70
CA LEU A 30 -4.81 -22.91 -34.87
C LEU A 30 -5.20 -21.56 -35.49
N PRO A 31 -5.45 -20.54 -34.66
CA PRO A 31 -5.66 -19.19 -35.14
C PRO A 31 -4.41 -18.66 -35.85
N ASP A 32 -4.61 -17.76 -36.81
CA ASP A 32 -3.51 -17.07 -37.47
C ASP A 32 -2.69 -16.28 -36.44
N ILE A 33 -1.39 -16.22 -36.68
CA ILE A 33 -0.45 -15.51 -35.79
C ILE A 33 -0.90 -14.04 -35.72
N PRO A 34 -1.16 -13.50 -34.51
CA PRO A 34 -1.52 -12.10 -34.38
C PRO A 34 -0.36 -11.21 -34.81
N PHE A 35 -0.65 -9.98 -35.22
CA PHE A 35 0.39 -9.02 -35.53
C PHE A 35 1.21 -8.70 -34.27
N ASP A 36 2.53 -8.74 -34.40
CA ASP A 36 3.44 -8.31 -33.34
C ASP A 36 3.21 -6.82 -33.04
N PRO A 37 2.96 -6.42 -31.78
CA PRO A 37 2.81 -5.02 -31.44
C PRO A 37 4.05 -4.23 -31.83
N LYS A 38 3.83 -3.10 -32.51
CA LYS A 38 4.91 -2.17 -32.85
C LYS A 38 5.16 -1.24 -31.66
N PHE A 39 6.28 -1.44 -30.97
CA PHE A 39 6.72 -0.50 -29.95
C PHE A 39 7.12 0.83 -30.59
N ILE A 40 6.61 1.93 -30.06
CA ILE A 40 7.06 3.28 -30.43
C ILE A 40 8.27 3.66 -29.57
N THR A 41 9.26 4.29 -30.19
CA THR A 41 10.43 4.81 -29.46
C THR A 41 10.02 6.02 -28.63
N TYR A 42 10.39 6.03 -27.35
CA TYR A 42 10.18 7.19 -26.50
C TYR A 42 10.96 8.40 -27.03
N PRO A 43 10.31 9.54 -27.35
CA PRO A 43 10.93 10.62 -28.12
C PRO A 43 11.86 11.52 -27.30
N PHE A 44 12.18 11.14 -26.06
CA PHE A 44 12.91 12.01 -25.16
C PHE A 44 14.11 11.33 -24.52
N SER A 45 15.14 12.15 -24.27
CA SER A 45 16.37 11.70 -23.64
C SER A 45 16.15 11.21 -22.20
N SER A 46 16.84 10.12 -21.84
CA SER A 46 16.97 9.66 -20.46
C SER A 46 17.66 10.69 -19.56
N ASN A 47 18.40 11.66 -20.13
CA ASN A 47 19.07 12.73 -19.37
C ASN A 47 18.13 13.85 -18.91
N ARG A 48 16.81 13.71 -19.09
CA ARG A 48 15.82 14.66 -18.56
C ARG A 48 15.55 14.46 -17.07
N TYR A 49 15.97 13.33 -16.51
CA TYR A 49 15.88 13.12 -15.08
C TYR A 49 16.98 13.93 -14.39
N VAL A 50 16.58 14.80 -13.48
CA VAL A 50 17.51 15.42 -12.55
C VAL A 50 17.77 14.40 -11.44
N GLU A 51 19.04 14.15 -11.14
CA GLU A 51 19.44 13.35 -9.98
C GLU A 51 18.76 13.90 -8.72
N TYR A 52 18.13 13.02 -7.94
CA TYR A 52 17.50 13.44 -6.70
C TYR A 52 18.56 14.05 -5.77
N LYS A 53 18.37 15.33 -5.46
CA LYS A 53 19.22 16.08 -4.54
C LYS A 53 18.32 16.69 -3.46
N PRO A 54 18.60 16.44 -2.18
CA PRO A 54 17.82 17.03 -1.10
C PRO A 54 17.91 18.56 -1.19
N THR A 55 16.77 19.22 -1.25
CA THR A 55 16.71 20.66 -1.42
C THR A 55 17.08 21.38 -0.11
N SER A 56 17.48 22.65 -0.21
CA SER A 56 17.67 23.49 0.98
C SER A 56 16.38 23.62 1.80
N LEU A 57 15.21 23.50 1.16
CA LEU A 57 13.92 23.53 1.83
C LEU A 57 13.74 22.33 2.76
N GLU A 58 14.09 21.13 2.30
CA GLU A 58 14.08 19.91 3.13
C GLU A 58 15.05 20.03 4.32
N ARG A 59 16.24 20.60 4.09
CA ARG A 59 17.26 20.75 5.16
C ARG A 59 16.92 21.83 6.18
N ASN A 60 16.30 22.91 5.74
CA ASN A 60 15.98 24.06 6.58
C ASN A 60 14.60 23.97 7.22
N TYR A 61 13.86 22.87 6.99
CA TYR A 61 12.56 22.69 7.60
C TYR A 61 12.72 22.46 9.10
N LYS A 62 12.18 23.39 9.90
CA LYS A 62 12.12 23.26 11.35
C LYS A 62 10.93 22.36 11.69
N HIS A 63 11.22 21.12 12.06
CA HIS A 63 10.21 20.20 12.55
C HIS A 63 9.74 20.64 13.94
N ASP A 64 8.42 20.73 14.11
CA ASP A 64 7.83 20.91 15.43
C ASP A 64 8.02 19.62 16.25
N LEU A 65 8.56 19.77 17.46
CA LEU A 65 8.66 18.67 18.41
C LEU A 65 7.28 18.46 19.03
N LEU A 66 6.58 17.43 18.57
CA LEU A 66 5.29 17.03 19.15
C LEU A 66 5.56 16.31 20.47
N THR A 67 5.43 17.04 21.58
CA THR A 67 5.57 16.52 22.94
C THR A 67 4.21 16.13 23.52
N GLU A 68 4.23 15.22 24.48
CA GLU A 68 3.05 14.91 25.30
C GLU A 68 2.59 16.13 26.10
N HIS A 69 1.34 16.09 26.59
CA HIS A 69 0.76 17.22 27.32
C HIS A 69 1.50 17.57 28.61
N ASP A 70 2.16 16.59 29.24
CA ASP A 70 2.98 16.77 30.44
C ASP A 70 4.47 17.01 30.11
N LEU A 71 4.83 17.13 28.82
CA LEU A 71 6.21 17.26 28.34
C LEU A 71 7.13 16.11 28.82
N GLY A 72 6.58 14.95 29.17
CA GLY A 72 7.31 13.84 29.79
C GLY A 72 7.73 14.09 31.24
N VAL A 73 7.14 15.09 31.91
CA VAL A 73 7.40 15.43 33.31
C VAL A 73 6.18 15.02 34.16
N THR A 74 6.25 13.82 34.72
CA THR A 74 5.21 13.31 35.62
C THR A 74 5.37 13.89 37.02
N ILE A 75 4.30 14.45 37.58
CA ILE A 75 4.29 15.00 38.95
C ILE A 75 3.85 13.90 39.93
N ASP A 76 4.74 13.50 40.83
CA ASP A 76 4.48 12.48 41.85
C ASP A 76 3.93 13.09 43.14
N LEU A 77 2.64 12.92 43.38
CA LEU A 77 1.97 13.39 44.60
C LEU A 77 1.82 12.29 45.66
N ILE A 78 2.31 11.08 45.39
CA ILE A 78 2.10 9.91 46.25
C ILE A 78 3.23 9.79 47.26
N ASN A 79 4.47 9.97 46.82
CA ASN A 79 5.63 9.87 47.70
C ASN A 79 6.11 11.27 48.14
N PRO A 80 5.99 11.63 49.45
CA PRO A 80 6.41 12.93 49.95
C PRO A 80 7.93 13.15 49.92
N GLN A 81 8.73 12.09 49.75
CA GLN A 81 10.19 12.19 49.66
C GLN A 81 10.67 12.59 48.27
N THR A 82 9.85 12.44 47.22
CA THR A 82 10.26 12.67 45.82
C THR A 82 10.73 14.11 45.56
N TYR A 83 10.17 15.07 46.28
CA TYR A 83 10.52 16.50 46.17
C TYR A 83 11.10 17.10 47.45
N ALA A 84 11.55 16.26 48.40
CA ALA A 84 12.15 16.75 49.63
C ALA A 84 13.46 17.49 49.33
N VAL A 85 13.55 18.75 49.77
CA VAL A 85 14.72 19.61 49.52
C VAL A 85 15.76 19.40 50.63
N ASP A 86 16.95 18.95 50.24
CA ASP A 86 18.11 18.89 51.14
C ASP A 86 18.73 20.31 51.28
N PRO A 87 18.80 20.87 52.50
CA PRO A 87 19.38 22.20 52.73
C PRO A 87 20.87 22.32 52.40
N THR A 88 21.58 21.20 52.24
CA THR A 88 23.01 21.19 51.86
C THR A 88 23.23 21.09 50.35
N ALA A 89 22.16 20.84 49.58
CA ALA A 89 22.26 20.68 48.14
C ALA A 89 22.73 21.98 47.46
N THR A 90 23.81 21.87 46.69
CA THR A 90 24.34 22.99 45.90
C THR A 90 23.85 22.89 44.46
N LEU A 91 23.34 23.99 43.92
CA LEU A 91 22.87 24.04 42.53
C LEU A 91 24.03 23.83 41.56
N HIS A 92 23.91 22.83 40.69
CA HIS A 92 24.95 22.53 39.70
C HIS A 92 25.01 23.62 38.61
N ALA A 93 26.23 23.93 38.16
CA ALA A 93 26.51 25.07 37.28
C ALA A 93 25.70 25.06 35.97
N LYS A 94 25.43 23.88 35.39
CA LYS A 94 24.60 23.74 34.19
C LYS A 94 23.17 24.24 34.39
N TYR A 95 22.56 23.99 35.55
CA TYR A 95 21.20 24.46 35.85
C TYR A 95 21.19 25.96 36.11
N LYS A 96 22.20 26.48 36.81
CA LYS A 96 22.35 27.93 37.03
C LYS A 96 22.36 28.72 35.73
N LYS A 97 22.99 28.19 34.67
CA LYS A 97 23.00 28.81 33.34
C LYS A 97 21.61 28.86 32.71
N ILE A 98 20.82 27.79 32.82
CA ILE A 98 19.46 27.72 32.28
C ILE A 98 18.55 28.77 32.95
N PHE A 99 18.62 28.90 34.29
CA PHE A 99 17.84 29.91 35.02
C PHE A 99 18.15 31.36 34.62
N LEU A 100 19.37 31.63 34.12
CA LEU A 100 19.78 32.97 33.69
C LEU A 100 19.37 33.27 32.24
N GLU A 101 19.10 32.25 31.42
CA GLU A 101 18.77 32.40 30.00
C GLU A 101 17.27 32.66 29.75
N GLU A 102 16.40 32.50 30.77
CA GLU A 102 14.94 32.68 30.65
C GLU A 102 14.45 34.15 30.57
N GLU A 103 15.30 35.16 30.79
CA GLU A 103 14.88 36.57 30.73
C GLU A 103 14.70 37.15 29.31
N ILE A 104 14.82 36.36 28.23
CA ILE A 104 14.71 36.88 26.85
C ILE A 104 13.80 36.00 25.98
N ASN A 105 12.50 36.33 25.96
CA ASN A 105 11.74 36.69 24.73
C ASN A 105 10.23 36.79 25.04
N PRO A 106 9.65 38.00 25.13
CA PRO A 106 8.20 38.15 25.14
C PRO A 106 7.65 37.70 23.79
N LEU A 107 7.04 36.52 23.80
CA LEU A 107 5.96 36.05 22.93
C LEU A 107 5.84 36.80 21.58
N LYS A 108 6.66 36.46 20.58
CA LYS A 108 6.29 36.71 19.18
C LYS A 108 5.33 35.61 18.72
N SER A 109 4.12 35.64 19.26
CA SER A 109 2.97 35.07 18.57
C SER A 109 2.36 36.18 17.70
N LYS A 110 2.73 36.21 16.42
CA LYS A 110 2.02 36.99 15.41
C LYS A 110 1.63 36.06 14.27
N ARG A 111 0.32 35.84 14.19
CA ARG A 111 -0.53 35.40 13.07
C ARG A 111 -0.29 34.02 12.50
#